data_AF-A0A8J4BRW5-F1
#
_entry.id   AF-A0A8J4BRW5-F1
#
_cell.length_a   1.000
_cell.length_b   1.000
_cell.length_c   1.000
_cell.angle_alpha   90.00
_cell.angle_beta   90.00
_cell.angle_gamma   90.00
#
_symmetry.space_group_name_H-M   'P 1'
#
loop_
_entity.id
_entity.type
_entity.pdbx_description
1 polymer ?
#
loop_
_entity_poly.entity_id
_entity_poly.type
_entity_poly.pdbx_seq_one_letter_code
_entity_poly.pdbx_strand_id
1 'polypeptide(L)'
;GQRLNRDKVELLRIGATDHEAQPSMPTNQGQQQPQPTTISGLKVVATATALNLPMDNQPQPPQLDWPKMLGLAYRRMQSLARFPLSAFGRAKAASAYGLQTVTWHMEHGGPPPAPMLAQIERLTARLVDRKQGPEDQGQRLTGVPNGLLIGHPSAGGFGLLPLRQHTQARHAVWAVRFIQGAMESGDLHPWVRTLATYLELTHPAFQPWALTTAKSTGPWIGEENLPEDISRIVGALGYLPPPDDICDPPLTPGDWCWAAALWGNPLLPNNNTGGNGNNTGAPAWKPTTQC
;
A
#
# COMPACT_ATOMS: atom_id res chain seq x y z
N GLY A 1 22.36 30.71 10.07
CA GLY A 1 21.03 30.29 10.55
C GLY A 1 20.05 30.38 9.40
N GLN A 2 19.36 29.29 9.06
CA GLN A 2 18.25 29.33 8.09
C GLN A 2 17.10 30.13 8.71
N ARG A 3 16.58 31.12 7.98
CA ARG A 3 15.39 31.88 8.36
C ARG A 3 14.21 31.34 7.58
N LEU A 4 13.15 30.95 8.28
CA LEU A 4 11.88 30.54 7.66
C LEU A 4 11.27 31.70 6.88
N ASN A 5 10.84 31.44 5.65
CA ASN A 5 10.03 32.39 4.88
C ASN A 5 8.58 32.31 5.39
N ARG A 6 8.19 33.29 6.22
CA ARG A 6 6.87 33.31 6.88
C ARG A 6 5.70 33.42 5.91
N ASP A 7 5.92 33.90 4.69
CA ASP A 7 4.87 34.02 3.66
C ASP A 7 4.62 32.68 2.93
N LYS A 8 5.54 31.73 3.07
CA LYS A 8 5.47 30.40 2.41
C LYS A 8 5.28 29.25 3.40
N VAL A 9 5.24 29.55 4.70
CA VAL A 9 5.12 28.54 5.75
C VAL A 9 3.80 28.72 6.46
N GLU A 10 3.05 27.63 6.48
CA GLU A 10 1.79 27.51 7.20
C GLU A 10 1.97 26.51 8.34
N LEU A 11 1.17 26.67 9.40
CA LEU A 11 1.15 25.75 10.54
C LEU A 11 -0.10 24.88 10.47
N LEU A 12 0.09 23.57 10.40
CA LEU A 12 -0.96 22.59 10.67
C LEU A 12 -0.84 22.18 12.14
N ARG A 13 -1.88 22.43 12.94
CA ARG A 13 -1.98 21.84 14.28
C ARG A 13 -2.13 20.33 14.12
N ILE A 14 -1.48 19.50 14.93
CA ILE A 14 -1.62 18.03 14.89
C ILE A 14 -2.12 17.57 16.25
N GLY A 15 -3.13 16.68 16.29
CA GLY A 15 -3.58 16.02 17.52
C GLY A 15 -4.49 16.85 18.43
N ALA A 16 -4.96 18.01 17.98
CA ALA A 16 -5.94 18.82 18.70
C ALA A 16 -7.29 18.74 18.00
N THR A 17 -8.03 17.64 18.21
CA THR A 17 -9.48 17.73 18.22
C THR A 17 -9.88 18.24 19.61
N ASP A 18 -10.82 19.16 19.68
CA ASP A 18 -11.35 19.74 20.92
C ASP A 18 -12.07 18.67 21.78
N HIS A 19 -11.33 17.70 22.32
CA HIS A 19 -11.76 16.71 23.30
C HIS A 19 -11.19 17.03 24.68
N GLU A 20 -11.24 18.30 25.10
CA GLU A 20 -11.43 18.57 26.52
C GLU A 20 -12.92 18.44 26.81
N ALA A 21 -13.38 17.21 27.03
CA ALA A 21 -14.57 16.97 27.83
C ALA A 21 -14.24 17.43 29.26
N GLN A 22 -14.44 18.73 29.53
CA GLN A 22 -14.48 19.23 30.90
C GLN A 22 -15.53 18.44 31.68
N PRO A 23 -15.25 17.96 32.90
CA PRO A 23 -16.27 17.40 33.76
C PRO A 23 -17.35 18.46 33.99
N SER A 24 -18.59 18.10 33.70
CA SER A 24 -19.78 18.94 33.73
C SER A 24 -19.97 19.61 35.09
N MET A 25 -19.59 20.88 35.17
CA MET A 25 -20.17 21.85 36.09
C MET A 25 -21.13 22.73 35.31
N PRO A 26 -22.36 22.95 35.77
CA PRO A 26 -23.34 23.70 34.99
C PRO A 26 -22.98 25.19 35.00
N THR A 27 -23.39 25.86 33.93
CA THR A 27 -23.54 27.33 33.79
C THR A 27 -22.27 28.18 33.69
N ASN A 28 -21.83 28.44 32.45
CA ASN A 28 -21.92 29.78 31.88
C ASN A 28 -21.79 29.73 30.35
N GLN A 29 -22.70 30.39 29.65
CA GLN A 29 -22.59 30.64 28.21
C GLN A 29 -21.40 31.58 27.97
N GLY A 30 -20.22 31.00 27.80
CA GLY A 30 -18.97 31.70 27.50
C GLY A 30 -18.50 31.32 26.10
N GLN A 31 -18.61 32.29 25.18
CA GLN A 31 -17.88 32.44 23.93
C GLN A 31 -16.91 31.30 23.57
N GLN A 32 -17.22 30.53 22.51
CA GLN A 32 -16.22 29.80 21.76
C GLN A 32 -15.11 30.79 21.38
N GLN A 33 -13.95 30.68 22.01
CA GLN A 33 -12.79 31.48 21.65
C GLN A 33 -12.46 31.17 20.19
N PRO A 34 -12.37 32.18 19.31
CA PRO A 34 -12.00 31.94 17.92
C PRO A 34 -10.61 31.29 17.89
N GLN A 35 -10.52 30.11 17.28
CA GLN A 35 -9.24 29.44 17.10
C GLN A 35 -8.25 30.43 16.45
N PRO A 36 -7.05 30.62 17.02
CA PRO A 36 -6.15 31.66 16.55
C PRO A 36 -5.75 31.36 15.11
N THR A 37 -6.09 32.28 14.22
CA THR A 37 -5.79 32.22 12.78
C THR A 37 -4.30 32.40 12.49
N THR A 38 -3.51 32.80 13.49
CA THR A 38 -2.07 33.02 13.37
C THR A 38 -1.36 32.68 14.69
N ILE A 39 -0.25 31.91 14.63
CA ILE A 39 0.62 31.61 15.78
C ILE A 39 2.02 32.10 15.43
N SER A 40 2.60 32.99 16.26
CA SER A 40 3.95 33.54 16.05
C SER A 40 4.17 34.16 14.66
N GLY A 41 3.12 34.74 14.06
CA GLY A 41 3.14 35.33 12.72
C GLY A 41 3.01 34.32 11.57
N LEU A 42 2.73 33.05 11.84
CA LEU A 42 2.46 32.02 10.84
C LEU A 42 0.97 31.71 10.77
N LYS A 43 0.45 31.62 9.54
CA LYS A 43 -0.96 31.28 9.29
C LYS A 43 -1.22 29.84 9.73
N VAL A 44 -2.28 29.65 10.52
CA VAL A 44 -2.75 28.32 10.89
C VAL A 44 -3.74 27.83 9.83
N VAL A 45 -3.52 26.62 9.31
CA VAL A 45 -4.36 25.99 8.30
C VAL A 45 -5.00 24.71 8.85
N ALA A 46 -6.21 24.40 8.37
CA ALA A 46 -6.93 23.19 8.72
C ALA A 46 -6.42 21.96 7.95
N THR A 47 -5.87 22.19 6.75
CA THR A 47 -5.35 21.17 5.84
C THR A 47 -3.99 21.65 5.32
N ALA A 48 -3.05 20.74 5.14
CA ALA A 48 -1.75 21.02 4.52
C ALA A 48 -1.42 19.93 3.50
N THR A 49 -0.59 20.24 2.51
CA THR A 49 -0.12 19.25 1.53
C THR A 49 1.38 19.05 1.71
N ALA A 50 1.81 17.82 2.00
CA ALA A 50 3.21 17.43 1.99
C ALA A 50 3.42 16.27 1.02
N LEU A 51 4.45 16.36 0.16
CA LEU A 51 4.76 15.33 -0.84
C LEU A 51 3.55 14.97 -1.74
N ASN A 52 2.70 15.96 -2.02
CA ASN A 52 1.42 15.83 -2.73
C ASN A 52 0.33 15.02 -2.01
N LEU A 53 0.50 14.71 -0.73
CA LEU A 53 -0.52 14.07 0.09
C LEU A 53 -1.22 15.13 0.96
N PRO A 54 -2.56 15.20 0.93
CA PRO A 54 -3.30 16.04 1.85
C PRO A 54 -3.20 15.45 3.27
N MET A 55 -2.95 16.32 4.23
CA MET A 55 -2.91 16.05 5.66
C MET A 55 -3.89 16.98 6.35
N ASP A 56 -4.68 16.45 7.26
CA ASP A 56 -5.58 17.19 8.12
C ASP A 56 -5.73 16.47 9.47
N ASN A 57 -6.52 17.05 10.37
CA ASN A 57 -6.83 16.45 11.67
C ASN A 57 -8.15 15.68 11.66
N GLN A 58 -8.72 15.38 10.50
CA GLN A 58 -9.95 14.63 10.47
C GLN A 58 -9.66 13.18 10.85
N PRO A 59 -10.56 12.53 11.62
CA PRO A 59 -10.38 11.13 11.99
C PRO A 59 -10.56 10.18 10.80
N GLN A 60 -11.13 10.67 9.68
CA GLN A 60 -11.27 9.87 8.46
C GLN A 60 -9.97 9.88 7.64
N PRO A 61 -9.66 8.78 6.93
CA PRO A 61 -8.52 8.74 6.01
C PRO A 61 -8.62 9.86 4.96
N PRO A 62 -7.49 10.51 4.62
CA PRO A 62 -7.48 11.60 3.64
C PRO A 62 -8.00 11.12 2.29
N GLN A 63 -9.02 11.80 1.77
CA GLN A 63 -9.63 11.46 0.49
C GLN A 63 -8.80 12.02 -0.66
N LEU A 64 -8.23 11.13 -1.47
CA LEU A 64 -7.50 11.52 -2.68
C LEU A 64 -8.46 11.91 -3.80
N ASP A 65 -8.19 13.04 -4.45
CA ASP A 65 -8.87 13.46 -5.69
C ASP A 65 -8.36 12.64 -6.88
N TRP A 66 -8.85 11.40 -6.99
CA TRP A 66 -8.54 10.49 -8.09
C TRP A 66 -8.82 11.06 -9.47
N PRO A 67 -9.97 11.73 -9.74
CA PRO A 67 -10.22 12.35 -11.04
C PRO A 67 -9.11 13.31 -11.47
N LYS A 68 -8.64 14.17 -10.56
CA LYS A 68 -7.54 15.10 -10.85
C LYS A 68 -6.22 14.38 -11.13
N MET A 69 -5.88 13.36 -10.33
CA MET A 69 -4.62 12.62 -10.49
C MET A 69 -4.60 11.78 -11.77
N LEU A 70 -5.72 11.11 -12.07
CA LEU A 70 -5.89 10.35 -13.30
C LEU A 70 -5.88 11.26 -14.53
N GLY A 71 -6.43 12.48 -14.44
CA GLY A 71 -6.36 13.48 -15.51
C GLY A 71 -4.93 13.87 -15.89
N LEU A 72 -3.99 13.88 -14.94
CA LEU A 72 -2.56 14.08 -15.25
C LEU A 72 -1.97 12.88 -15.99
N ALA A 73 -2.25 11.65 -15.53
CA ALA A 73 -1.82 10.44 -16.20
C ALA A 73 -2.37 10.35 -17.64
N TYR A 74 -3.64 10.73 -17.83
CA TYR A 74 -4.28 10.73 -19.14
C TYR A 74 -3.59 11.70 -20.11
N ARG A 75 -3.29 12.94 -19.68
CA ARG A 75 -2.56 13.91 -20.51
C ARG A 75 -1.17 13.42 -20.89
N ARG A 76 -0.46 12.78 -19.96
CA ARG A 76 0.85 12.16 -20.24
C ARG A 76 0.73 11.04 -21.26
N MET A 77 -0.24 10.13 -21.08
CA MET A 77 -0.50 9.05 -22.04
C MET A 77 -0.91 9.56 -23.43
N GLN A 78 -1.72 10.63 -23.49
CA GLN A 78 -2.08 11.29 -24.75
C GLN A 78 -0.85 11.84 -25.47
N SER A 79 0.08 12.42 -24.71
CA SER A 79 1.36 12.90 -25.24
C SER A 79 2.24 11.74 -25.72
N LEU A 80 2.33 10.66 -24.94
CA LEU A 80 3.09 9.46 -25.27
C LEU A 80 2.63 8.80 -26.58
N ALA A 81 1.33 8.84 -26.88
CA ALA A 81 0.77 8.31 -28.12
C ALA A 81 1.33 9.02 -29.37
N ARG A 82 1.81 10.26 -29.25
CA ARG A 82 2.34 11.05 -30.38
C ARG A 82 3.79 10.69 -30.72
N PHE A 83 4.55 10.16 -29.76
CA PHE A 83 5.95 9.79 -30.00
C PHE A 83 6.06 8.52 -30.86
N PRO A 84 7.08 8.41 -31.73
CA PRO A 84 7.32 7.24 -32.57
C PRO A 84 7.99 6.09 -31.79
N LEU A 85 7.41 5.70 -30.65
CA LEU A 85 7.93 4.61 -29.81
C LEU A 85 7.40 3.25 -30.28
N SER A 86 8.22 2.21 -30.15
CA SER A 86 7.79 0.80 -30.29
C SER A 86 6.83 0.41 -29.15
N ALA A 87 6.17 -0.76 -29.23
CA ALA A 87 5.31 -1.24 -28.15
C ALA A 87 6.07 -1.36 -26.81
N PHE A 88 7.28 -1.94 -26.82
CA PHE A 88 8.16 -1.98 -25.63
C PHE A 88 8.53 -0.58 -25.11
N GLY A 89 8.86 0.35 -26.02
CA GLY A 89 9.15 1.73 -25.66
C GLY A 89 7.95 2.44 -25.02
N ARG A 90 6.75 2.21 -25.56
CA ARG A 90 5.49 2.73 -25.00
C ARG A 90 5.18 2.12 -23.64
N ALA A 91 5.38 0.81 -23.46
CA ALA A 91 5.20 0.14 -22.18
C ALA A 91 6.12 0.74 -21.11
N LYS A 92 7.42 0.87 -21.41
CA LYS A 92 8.37 1.50 -20.50
C LYS A 92 8.02 2.96 -20.19
N ALA A 93 7.67 3.75 -21.20
CA ALA A 93 7.33 5.16 -21.00
C ALA A 93 6.01 5.35 -20.23
N ALA A 94 5.01 4.51 -20.49
CA ALA A 94 3.76 4.52 -19.75
C ALA A 94 4.00 4.15 -18.27
N SER A 95 4.73 3.07 -18.01
CA SER A 95 5.10 2.63 -16.66
C SER A 95 5.91 3.67 -15.89
N ALA A 96 6.97 4.22 -16.49
CA ALA A 96 7.92 5.08 -15.80
C ALA A 96 7.45 6.54 -15.67
N TYR A 97 6.64 7.03 -16.60
CA TYR A 97 6.24 8.44 -16.65
C TYR A 97 4.73 8.64 -16.64
N GLY A 98 4.00 7.90 -17.49
CA GLY A 98 2.54 8.02 -17.58
C GLY A 98 1.84 7.72 -16.26
N LEU A 99 2.25 6.63 -15.60
CA LEU A 99 1.64 6.10 -14.39
C LEU A 99 2.32 6.56 -13.09
N GLN A 100 3.44 7.27 -13.16
CA GLN A 100 4.26 7.62 -11.98
C GLN A 100 3.47 8.32 -10.87
N THR A 101 2.60 9.27 -11.22
CA THR A 101 1.78 9.98 -10.23
C THR A 101 0.72 9.05 -9.63
N VAL A 102 0.16 8.15 -10.43
CA VAL A 102 -0.84 7.19 -9.98
C VAL A 102 -0.23 6.19 -9.02
N THR A 103 0.93 5.60 -9.35
CA THR A 103 1.62 4.66 -8.47
C THR A 103 2.07 5.29 -7.16
N TRP A 104 2.52 6.55 -7.19
CA TRP A 104 2.85 7.30 -5.98
C TRP A 104 1.65 7.45 -5.04
N HIS A 105 0.49 7.88 -5.58
CA HIS A 105 -0.72 8.03 -4.78
C HIS A 105 -1.30 6.69 -4.34
N MET A 106 -1.21 5.64 -5.17
CA MET A 106 -1.64 4.30 -4.80
C MET A 106 -0.84 3.74 -3.64
N GLU A 107 0.48 3.99 -3.62
CA GLU A 107 1.36 3.55 -2.55
C GLU A 107 1.02 4.22 -1.21
N HIS A 108 0.67 5.50 -1.20
CA HIS A 108 0.54 6.25 0.06
C HIS A 108 -0.91 6.46 0.52
N GLY A 109 -1.87 6.52 -0.42
CA GLY A 109 -3.28 6.77 -0.13
C GLY A 109 -4.23 5.65 -0.54
N GLY A 110 -3.72 4.54 -1.08
CA GLY A 110 -4.55 3.38 -1.46
C GLY A 110 -5.01 3.41 -2.91
N PRO A 111 -5.67 2.35 -3.41
CA PRO A 111 -6.07 2.28 -4.80
C PRO A 111 -7.26 3.22 -5.12
N PRO A 112 -7.38 3.71 -6.37
CA PRO A 112 -8.62 4.33 -6.82
C PRO A 112 -9.79 3.33 -6.79
N PRO A 113 -11.05 3.83 -6.85
CA PRO A 113 -12.21 2.97 -7.05
C PRO A 113 -12.02 2.00 -8.22
N ALA A 114 -12.46 0.76 -8.05
CA ALA A 114 -12.31 -0.33 -9.03
C ALA A 114 -12.61 0.06 -10.50
N PRO A 115 -13.70 0.78 -10.84
CA PRO A 115 -13.95 1.17 -12.23
C PRO A 115 -12.89 2.12 -12.79
N MET A 116 -12.37 3.04 -11.97
CA MET A 116 -11.31 3.97 -12.38
C MET A 116 -9.98 3.25 -12.58
N LEU A 117 -9.65 2.28 -11.71
CA LEU A 117 -8.47 1.43 -11.86
C LEU A 117 -8.53 0.62 -13.17
N ALA A 118 -9.65 -0.05 -13.42
CA ALA A 118 -9.85 -0.80 -14.66
C ALA A 118 -9.78 0.09 -15.90
N GLN A 119 -10.30 1.32 -15.81
CA GLN A 119 -10.22 2.29 -16.89
C GLN A 119 -8.78 2.67 -17.21
N ILE A 120 -7.95 3.02 -16.21
CA ILE A 120 -6.57 3.40 -16.48
C ILE A 120 -5.74 2.23 -16.99
N GLU A 121 -5.96 1.01 -16.48
CA GLU A 121 -5.31 -0.21 -16.99
C GLU A 121 -5.67 -0.46 -18.46
N ARG A 122 -6.95 -0.33 -18.81
CA ARG A 122 -7.43 -0.47 -20.19
C ARG A 122 -6.81 0.57 -21.12
N LEU A 123 -6.78 1.83 -20.70
CA LEU A 123 -6.22 2.93 -21.49
C LEU A 123 -4.71 2.77 -21.69
N THR A 124 -4.01 2.31 -20.66
CA THR A 124 -2.58 2.03 -20.72
C THR A 124 -2.29 0.89 -21.68
N ALA A 125 -3.03 -0.22 -21.58
CA ALA A 125 -2.91 -1.33 -22.51
C ALA A 125 -3.17 -0.88 -23.96
N ARG A 126 -4.21 -0.07 -24.18
CA ARG A 126 -4.54 0.51 -25.48
C ARG A 126 -3.42 1.40 -26.03
N LEU A 127 -2.76 2.21 -25.18
CA LEU A 127 -1.61 3.00 -25.56
C LEU A 127 -0.44 2.09 -26.00
N VAL A 128 -0.12 1.07 -25.21
CA VAL A 128 1.00 0.17 -25.47
C VAL A 128 0.77 -0.65 -26.74
N ASP A 129 -0.39 -1.27 -26.87
CA ASP A 129 -0.75 -2.13 -27.99
C ASP A 129 -0.96 -1.32 -29.28
N ARG A 130 -1.84 -0.31 -29.23
CA ARG A 130 -2.39 0.35 -30.43
C ARG A 130 -1.80 1.71 -30.73
N LYS A 131 -0.93 2.24 -29.87
CA LYS A 131 -0.43 3.62 -29.93
C LYS A 131 -1.60 4.62 -29.91
N GLN A 132 -2.57 4.38 -29.02
CA GLN A 132 -3.77 5.18 -28.89
C GLN A 132 -3.85 5.80 -27.50
N GLY A 133 -3.83 7.13 -27.45
CA GLY A 133 -4.01 7.90 -26.23
C GLY A 133 -5.44 7.83 -25.71
N PRO A 134 -5.70 8.32 -24.48
CA PRO A 134 -7.03 8.31 -23.85
C PRO A 134 -8.16 8.93 -24.68
N GLU A 135 -7.86 9.97 -25.46
CA GLU A 135 -8.87 10.73 -26.23
C GLU A 135 -9.09 10.14 -27.63
N ASP A 136 -8.26 9.20 -28.07
CA ASP A 136 -8.34 8.65 -29.42
C ASP A 136 -9.55 7.70 -29.54
N GLN A 137 -10.36 7.92 -30.59
CA GLN A 137 -11.58 7.14 -30.88
C GLN A 137 -11.37 6.02 -31.92
N GLY A 138 -10.15 5.82 -32.41
CA GLY A 138 -9.88 4.85 -33.46
C GLY A 138 -10.10 3.41 -32.99
N GLN A 139 -10.80 2.60 -33.79
CA GLN A 139 -10.90 1.16 -33.56
C GLN A 139 -9.79 0.44 -34.34
N ARG A 140 -8.89 -0.24 -33.63
CA ARG A 140 -8.01 -1.27 -34.22
C ARG A 140 -8.46 -2.63 -33.69
N LEU A 141 -8.77 -3.55 -34.60
CA LEU A 141 -9.41 -4.83 -34.31
C LEU A 141 -8.46 -5.87 -33.69
N THR A 142 -7.16 -5.80 -33.98
CA THR A 142 -6.17 -6.73 -33.41
C THR A 142 -5.43 -6.05 -32.27
N GLY A 143 -5.37 -6.73 -31.12
CA GLY A 143 -4.60 -6.26 -29.98
C GLY A 143 -4.02 -7.39 -29.15
N VAL A 144 -2.84 -7.15 -28.58
CA VAL A 144 -2.17 -8.07 -27.66
C VAL A 144 -3.01 -8.17 -26.36
N PRO A 145 -3.31 -9.38 -25.86
CA PRO A 145 -3.95 -9.56 -24.55
C PRO A 145 -3.22 -8.81 -23.44
N ASN A 146 -3.95 -8.13 -22.56
CA ASN A 146 -3.37 -7.30 -21.48
C ASN A 146 -2.34 -8.06 -20.63
N GLY A 147 -2.59 -9.35 -20.35
CA GLY A 147 -1.69 -10.19 -19.56
C GLY A 147 -0.30 -10.36 -20.20
N LEU A 148 -0.21 -10.33 -21.53
CA LEU A 148 1.07 -10.41 -22.24
C LEU A 148 1.82 -9.08 -22.28
N LEU A 149 1.14 -7.95 -22.05
CA LEU A 149 1.82 -6.66 -21.99
C LEU A 149 2.67 -6.52 -20.72
N ILE A 150 2.23 -7.18 -19.65
CA ILE A 150 2.83 -7.14 -18.32
C ILE A 150 4.11 -7.99 -18.27
N GLY A 151 5.06 -7.57 -17.44
CA GLY A 151 6.25 -8.37 -17.11
C GLY A 151 7.45 -8.08 -18.00
N HIS A 152 8.61 -8.64 -17.64
CA HIS A 152 9.87 -8.33 -18.28
C HIS A 152 9.95 -8.90 -19.72
N PRO A 153 10.56 -8.19 -20.69
CA PRO A 153 10.72 -8.69 -22.06
C PRO A 153 11.39 -10.06 -22.20
N SER A 154 12.36 -10.37 -21.33
CA SER A 154 13.01 -11.69 -21.34
C SER A 154 12.08 -12.84 -20.91
N ALA A 155 10.96 -12.53 -20.26
CA ALA A 155 9.94 -13.50 -19.84
C ALA A 155 8.72 -13.50 -20.79
N GLY A 156 8.83 -12.85 -21.95
CA GLY A 156 7.74 -12.76 -22.93
C GLY A 156 6.75 -11.60 -22.73
N GLY A 157 7.00 -10.72 -21.75
CA GLY A 157 6.19 -9.51 -21.51
C GLY A 157 6.61 -8.32 -22.39
N PHE A 158 5.89 -7.19 -22.33
CA PHE A 158 6.29 -5.94 -23.01
C PHE A 158 6.97 -4.91 -22.10
N GLY A 159 7.11 -5.22 -20.80
CA GLY A 159 7.63 -4.29 -19.80
C GLY A 159 6.57 -3.35 -19.23
N LEU A 160 5.28 -3.64 -19.42
CA LEU A 160 4.22 -2.86 -18.81
C LEU A 160 4.12 -3.20 -17.32
N LEU A 161 3.92 -2.16 -16.51
CA LEU A 161 3.80 -2.28 -15.06
C LEU A 161 2.39 -2.71 -14.65
N PRO A 162 2.24 -3.81 -13.91
CA PRO A 162 0.95 -4.18 -13.32
C PRO A 162 0.68 -3.30 -12.09
N LEU A 163 -0.27 -2.36 -12.18
CA LEU A 163 -0.46 -1.31 -11.16
C LEU A 163 -0.69 -1.85 -9.75
N ARG A 164 -1.62 -2.81 -9.61
CA ARG A 164 -1.98 -3.39 -8.31
C ARG A 164 -0.81 -4.16 -7.71
N GLN A 165 -0.24 -5.09 -8.46
CA GLN A 165 0.87 -5.94 -8.03
C GLN A 165 2.11 -5.09 -7.72
N HIS A 166 2.40 -4.06 -8.52
CA HIS A 166 3.50 -3.15 -8.24
C HIS A 166 3.30 -2.40 -6.92
N THR A 167 2.10 -1.88 -6.68
CA THR A 167 1.80 -1.15 -5.45
C THR A 167 1.92 -2.08 -4.22
N GLN A 168 1.33 -3.28 -4.31
CA GLN A 168 1.43 -4.31 -3.27
C GLN A 168 2.88 -4.74 -3.02
N ALA A 169 3.69 -4.90 -4.07
CA ALA A 169 5.11 -5.21 -3.92
C ALA A 169 5.87 -4.09 -3.21
N ARG A 170 5.53 -2.81 -3.47
CA ARG A 170 6.13 -1.68 -2.74
C ARG A 170 5.74 -1.71 -1.26
N HIS A 171 4.46 -1.97 -0.95
CA HIS A 171 4.03 -2.17 0.44
C HIS A 171 4.76 -3.33 1.11
N ALA A 172 5.00 -4.43 0.40
CA ALA A 172 5.75 -5.57 0.94
C ALA A 172 7.20 -5.18 1.26
N VAL A 173 7.84 -4.39 0.40
CA VAL A 173 9.18 -3.83 0.68
C VAL A 173 9.16 -2.94 1.92
N TRP A 174 8.13 -2.11 2.10
CA TRP A 174 7.97 -1.30 3.33
C TRP A 174 7.77 -2.17 4.57
N ALA A 175 6.95 -3.22 4.49
CA ALA A 175 6.75 -4.17 5.58
C ALA A 175 8.05 -4.89 5.96
N VAL A 176 8.84 -5.37 4.98
CA VAL A 176 10.16 -5.99 5.23
C VAL A 176 11.10 -5.00 5.90
N ARG A 177 11.20 -3.76 5.40
CA ARG A 177 12.05 -2.72 5.99
C ARG A 177 11.64 -2.37 7.41
N PHE A 178 10.34 -2.39 7.69
CA PHE A 178 9.82 -2.15 9.03
C PHE A 178 10.22 -3.26 9.99
N ILE A 179 10.03 -4.52 9.59
CA ILE A 179 10.43 -5.68 10.39
C ILE A 179 11.94 -5.64 10.67
N GLN A 180 12.76 -5.44 9.63
CA GLN A 180 14.21 -5.33 9.76
C GLN A 180 14.61 -4.20 10.71
N GLY A 181 14.09 -2.99 10.49
CA GLY A 181 14.38 -1.83 11.33
C GLY A 181 13.90 -1.99 12.78
N ALA A 182 12.84 -2.77 13.02
CA ALA A 182 12.37 -3.06 14.37
C ALA A 182 13.21 -4.12 15.10
N MET A 183 13.95 -4.94 14.36
CA MET A 183 14.87 -5.95 14.90
C MET A 183 16.29 -5.43 15.14
N GLU A 184 16.63 -4.27 14.58
CA GLU A 184 17.93 -3.65 14.78
C GLU A 184 18.17 -3.28 16.25
N SER A 185 19.37 -3.59 16.75
CA SER A 185 19.79 -3.21 18.09
C SER A 185 20.27 -1.75 18.08
N GLY A 186 19.47 -0.83 18.61
CA GLY A 186 19.84 0.58 18.69
C GLY A 186 18.65 1.53 18.72
N ASP A 187 18.91 2.81 18.47
CA ASP A 187 17.86 3.81 18.34
C ASP A 187 17.04 3.57 17.07
N LEU A 188 15.79 3.16 17.26
CA LEU A 188 14.84 2.98 16.17
C LEU A 188 14.66 4.26 15.36
N HIS A 189 14.66 4.13 14.04
CA HIS A 189 14.25 5.20 13.13
C HIS A 189 12.87 5.74 13.53
N PRO A 190 12.62 7.07 13.44
CA PRO A 190 11.37 7.68 13.90
C PRO A 190 10.11 7.06 13.29
N TRP A 191 10.17 6.68 12.01
CA TRP A 191 9.03 6.06 11.32
C TRP A 191 8.76 4.62 11.81
N VAL A 192 9.81 3.84 12.13
CA VAL A 192 9.68 2.49 12.70
C VAL A 192 9.05 2.59 14.08
N ARG A 193 9.54 3.51 14.91
CA ARG A 193 8.97 3.76 16.25
C ARG A 193 7.49 4.13 16.16
N THR A 194 7.14 5.05 15.27
CA THR A 194 5.76 5.51 15.09
C THR A 194 4.83 4.37 14.68
N LEU A 195 5.24 3.56 13.69
CA LEU A 195 4.44 2.42 13.24
C LEU A 195 4.34 1.33 14.30
N ALA A 196 5.43 1.01 15.01
CA ALA A 196 5.43 0.03 16.09
C ALA A 196 4.49 0.46 17.23
N THR A 197 4.58 1.72 17.67
CA THR A 197 3.65 2.27 18.68
C THR A 197 2.21 2.23 18.19
N TYR A 198 1.95 2.53 16.92
CA TYR A 198 0.59 2.42 16.39
C TYR A 198 0.07 0.98 16.48
N LEU A 199 0.86 0.00 16.01
CA LEU A 199 0.44 -1.40 16.04
C LEU A 199 0.20 -1.91 17.47
N GLU A 200 1.06 -1.50 18.41
CA GLU A 200 0.91 -1.82 19.83
C GLU A 200 -0.36 -1.20 20.45
N LEU A 201 -0.71 0.03 20.05
CA LEU A 201 -1.97 0.68 20.43
C LEU A 201 -3.20 -0.05 19.89
N THR A 202 -3.09 -0.70 18.73
CA THR A 202 -4.16 -1.56 18.21
C THR A 202 -4.32 -2.83 19.03
N HIS A 203 -3.23 -3.57 19.26
CA HIS A 203 -3.25 -4.77 20.11
C HIS A 203 -1.84 -5.12 20.61
N PRO A 204 -1.63 -5.48 21.90
CA PRO A 204 -0.28 -5.76 22.43
C PRO A 204 0.46 -6.91 21.73
N ALA A 205 -0.26 -7.91 21.24
CA ALA A 205 0.34 -9.02 20.48
C ALA A 205 0.66 -8.66 19.02
N PHE A 206 0.30 -7.46 18.56
CA PHE A 206 0.51 -7.03 17.18
C PHE A 206 1.88 -6.38 17.00
N GLN A 207 2.90 -7.16 17.31
CA GLN A 207 4.30 -6.76 17.24
C GLN A 207 4.82 -6.80 15.79
N PRO A 208 5.99 -6.20 15.49
CA PRO A 208 6.51 -6.16 14.12
C PRO A 208 6.61 -7.53 13.43
N TRP A 209 6.97 -8.58 14.16
CA TRP A 209 7.03 -9.93 13.64
C TRP A 209 5.66 -10.51 13.25
N ALA A 210 4.55 -10.00 13.79
CA ALA A 210 3.21 -10.48 13.44
C ALA A 210 2.85 -10.20 11.97
N LEU A 211 3.56 -9.27 11.30
CA LEU A 211 3.37 -9.00 9.88
C LEU A 211 3.83 -10.15 8.98
N THR A 212 4.76 -11.01 9.43
CA THR A 212 5.23 -12.16 8.65
C THR A 212 4.15 -13.23 8.49
N THR A 213 3.14 -13.22 9.36
CA THR A 213 2.04 -14.19 9.40
C THR A 213 0.68 -13.56 9.10
N ALA A 214 0.63 -12.24 8.90
CA ALA A 214 -0.60 -11.52 8.62
C ALA A 214 -1.17 -11.89 7.25
N LYS A 215 -2.48 -12.17 7.22
CA LYS A 215 -3.23 -12.36 5.97
C LYS A 215 -3.40 -11.03 5.25
N SER A 216 -3.46 -11.09 3.91
CA SER A 216 -3.65 -9.91 3.06
C SER A 216 -4.98 -9.20 3.28
N THR A 217 -6.02 -9.91 3.71
CA THR A 217 -7.37 -9.36 3.93
C THR A 217 -7.92 -9.66 5.32
N GLY A 218 -7.05 -10.00 6.28
CA GLY A 218 -7.46 -10.37 7.63
C GLY A 218 -8.20 -11.72 7.72
N PRO A 219 -8.88 -12.00 8.85
CA PRO A 219 -8.88 -11.19 10.08
C PRO A 219 -7.48 -11.10 10.71
N TRP A 220 -7.22 -10.05 11.47
CA TRP A 220 -5.94 -9.82 12.14
C TRP A 220 -6.06 -10.06 13.65
N ILE A 221 -4.93 -10.19 14.35
CA ILE A 221 -4.93 -10.51 15.78
C ILE A 221 -5.61 -9.37 16.55
N GLY A 222 -6.73 -9.69 17.22
CA GLY A 222 -7.45 -8.75 18.08
C GLY A 222 -8.34 -7.74 17.38
N GLU A 223 -8.33 -7.68 16.03
CA GLU A 223 -9.13 -6.75 15.26
C GLU A 223 -9.66 -7.36 13.96
N GLU A 224 -10.95 -7.14 13.70
CA GLU A 224 -11.59 -7.55 12.44
C GLU A 224 -11.29 -6.56 11.32
N ASN A 225 -11.12 -5.27 11.65
CA ASN A 225 -10.93 -4.20 10.68
C ASN A 225 -9.82 -3.25 11.13
N LEU A 226 -8.68 -3.29 10.44
CA LEU A 226 -7.64 -2.29 10.59
C LEU A 226 -7.93 -1.06 9.72
N PRO A 227 -7.53 0.14 10.16
CA PRO A 227 -7.49 1.33 9.31
C PRO A 227 -6.77 1.04 7.98
N GLU A 228 -7.31 1.61 6.88
CA GLU A 228 -6.90 1.25 5.52
C GLU A 228 -5.43 1.56 5.24
N ASP A 229 -4.90 2.60 5.85
CA ASP A 229 -3.49 2.97 5.76
C ASP A 229 -2.55 1.89 6.30
N ILE A 230 -2.94 1.22 7.36
CA ILE A 230 -2.11 0.23 8.04
C ILE A 230 -2.37 -1.18 7.55
N SER A 231 -3.62 -1.50 7.20
CA SER A 231 -3.94 -2.80 6.59
C SER A 231 -3.12 -3.05 5.33
N ARG A 232 -2.78 -1.99 4.57
CA ARG A 232 -1.90 -2.06 3.39
C ARG A 232 -0.50 -2.56 3.71
N ILE A 233 0.11 -2.12 4.81
CA ILE A 233 1.45 -2.55 5.22
C ILE A 233 1.38 -3.91 5.91
N VAL A 234 0.40 -4.09 6.80
CA VAL A 234 0.20 -5.32 7.57
C VAL A 234 -0.03 -6.52 6.66
N GLY A 235 -0.99 -6.41 5.74
CA GLY A 235 -1.35 -7.48 4.82
C GLY A 235 -0.41 -7.60 3.61
N ALA A 236 0.61 -6.74 3.51
CA ALA A 236 1.42 -6.62 2.30
C ALA A 236 2.14 -7.92 1.94
N LEU A 237 2.72 -8.59 2.94
CA LEU A 237 3.46 -9.84 2.75
C LEU A 237 2.53 -10.98 2.30
N GLY A 238 1.25 -10.95 2.69
CA GLY A 238 0.25 -11.91 2.24
C GLY A 238 -0.11 -11.83 0.76
N TYR A 239 0.36 -10.81 0.02
CA TYR A 239 0.23 -10.74 -1.44
C TYR A 239 1.44 -11.32 -2.20
N LEU A 240 2.52 -11.65 -1.49
CA LEU A 240 3.67 -12.31 -2.09
C LEU A 240 3.32 -13.78 -2.41
N PRO A 241 3.99 -14.39 -3.41
CA PRO A 241 3.91 -15.83 -3.58
C PRO A 241 4.32 -16.54 -2.29
N PRO A 242 3.84 -17.78 -2.07
CA PRO A 242 4.29 -18.59 -0.95
C PRO A 242 5.83 -18.62 -0.85
N PRO A 243 6.40 -18.64 0.36
CA PRO A 243 7.83 -18.78 0.52
C PRO A 243 8.27 -20.14 -0.07
N ASP A 244 9.15 -20.07 -1.06
CA ASP A 244 9.82 -21.24 -1.62
C ASP A 244 11.16 -21.43 -0.92
N ASP A 245 11.48 -22.68 -0.59
CA ASP A 245 12.80 -23.05 -0.08
C ASP A 245 13.84 -22.98 -1.20
N ILE A 246 14.85 -22.12 -0.99
CA ILE A 246 15.94 -21.88 -1.93
C ILE A 246 17.25 -22.55 -1.49
N CYS A 247 17.25 -23.30 -0.38
CA CYS A 247 18.42 -24.05 0.07
C CYS A 247 18.73 -25.23 -0.86
N ASP A 248 20.03 -25.49 -1.06
CA ASP A 248 20.52 -26.71 -1.69
C ASP A 248 21.58 -27.35 -0.75
N PRO A 249 21.28 -28.52 -0.13
CA PRO A 249 20.05 -29.30 -0.26
C PRO A 249 18.83 -28.60 0.37
N PRO A 250 17.60 -28.94 -0.06
CA PRO A 250 16.38 -28.43 0.55
C PRO A 250 16.35 -28.63 2.07
N LEU A 251 15.78 -27.66 2.76
CA LEU A 251 15.60 -27.63 4.20
C LEU A 251 14.75 -28.84 4.64
N THR A 252 15.36 -29.75 5.39
CA THR A 252 14.66 -30.92 5.92
C THR A 252 14.01 -30.57 7.28
N PRO A 253 12.74 -31.00 7.51
CA PRO A 253 12.15 -30.88 8.83
C PRO A 253 13.01 -31.61 9.86
N GLY A 254 13.44 -30.91 10.91
CA GLY A 254 14.24 -31.46 12.00
C GLY A 254 13.69 -31.04 13.36
N ASP A 255 14.42 -31.33 14.43
CA ASP A 255 13.98 -31.01 15.80
C ASP A 255 13.66 -29.52 15.96
N TRP A 256 14.35 -28.62 15.26
CA TRP A 256 14.05 -27.18 15.29
C TRP A 256 12.60 -26.82 14.85
N CYS A 257 11.91 -27.69 14.10
CA CYS A 257 10.54 -27.44 13.63
C CYS A 257 9.51 -27.24 14.75
N TRP A 258 9.71 -27.80 15.95
CA TRP A 258 8.80 -27.55 17.07
C TRP A 258 8.85 -26.08 17.55
N ALA A 259 9.97 -25.40 17.32
CA ALA A 259 10.17 -24.00 17.67
C ALA A 259 9.84 -23.04 16.51
N ALA A 260 9.66 -23.57 15.29
CA ALA A 260 9.26 -22.77 14.14
C ALA A 260 7.80 -22.31 14.32
N ALA A 261 7.52 -21.05 14.01
CA ALA A 261 6.15 -20.57 14.00
C ALA A 261 5.31 -21.44 13.04
N LEU A 262 4.21 -22.02 13.55
CA LEU A 262 3.30 -22.87 12.78
C LEU A 262 2.67 -22.15 11.58
N TRP A 263 2.78 -20.82 11.51
CA TRP A 263 2.22 -19.99 10.46
C TRP A 263 3.37 -19.38 9.66
N GLY A 264 3.38 -19.58 8.34
CA GLY A 264 4.50 -19.17 7.48
C GLY A 264 5.68 -20.15 7.42
N ASN A 265 5.55 -21.33 8.04
CA ASN A 265 6.50 -22.42 7.85
C ASN A 265 6.41 -22.92 6.39
N PRO A 266 7.49 -22.79 5.58
CA PRO A 266 7.48 -23.22 4.19
C PRO A 266 7.26 -24.74 4.03
N LEU A 267 7.43 -25.50 5.12
CA LEU A 267 7.25 -26.95 5.17
C LEU A 267 5.82 -27.37 5.57
N LEU A 268 4.97 -26.42 5.98
CA LEU A 268 3.55 -26.69 6.22
C LEU A 268 2.74 -26.32 4.96
N PRO A 269 1.87 -27.21 4.47
CA PRO A 269 1.05 -26.90 3.30
C PRO A 269 0.18 -25.67 3.61
N ASN A 270 0.42 -24.58 2.87
CA ASN A 270 -0.49 -23.45 2.81
C ASN A 270 -1.79 -23.95 2.18
N ASN A 271 -2.75 -24.40 3.00
CA ASN A 271 -4.07 -24.82 2.54
C ASN A 271 -4.86 -23.60 2.04
N ASN A 272 -4.50 -23.09 0.86
CA ASN A 272 -5.33 -22.26 0.01
C ASN A 272 -6.12 -23.14 -0.98
N THR A 273 -6.68 -24.25 -0.52
CA THR A 273 -7.73 -24.99 -1.24
C THR A 273 -9.10 -24.37 -0.99
N GLY A 274 -9.23 -23.09 -1.33
CA GLY A 274 -10.50 -22.44 -1.54
C GLY A 274 -10.91 -22.55 -3.01
N GLY A 275 -11.58 -23.66 -3.37
CA GLY A 275 -12.42 -23.73 -4.58
C GLY A 275 -11.93 -24.61 -5.73
N ASN A 276 -12.10 -25.93 -5.63
CA ASN A 276 -13.01 -26.73 -6.48
C ASN A 276 -12.83 -28.23 -6.16
N GLY A 277 -13.93 -28.98 -6.28
CA GLY A 277 -14.09 -30.30 -5.67
C GLY A 277 -13.21 -31.42 -6.22
N ASN A 278 -13.25 -32.53 -5.47
CA ASN A 278 -12.71 -33.87 -5.75
C ASN A 278 -11.18 -34.01 -5.73
N ASN A 279 -10.61 -34.43 -4.59
CA ASN A 279 -10.20 -35.82 -4.34
C ASN A 279 -9.22 -35.94 -3.15
N THR A 280 -9.65 -36.72 -2.16
CA THR A 280 -8.89 -37.73 -1.40
C THR A 280 -7.42 -37.49 -1.04
N GLY A 281 -7.15 -37.35 0.27
CA GLY A 281 -5.87 -37.76 0.85
C GLY A 281 -5.30 -36.87 1.94
N ALA A 282 -6.06 -36.55 2.99
CA ALA A 282 -5.46 -36.03 4.22
C ALA A 282 -5.03 -37.22 5.11
N PRO A 283 -3.74 -37.40 5.45
CA PRO A 283 -3.39 -38.21 6.61
C PRO A 283 -3.74 -37.39 7.85
N ALA A 284 -4.69 -37.90 8.62
CA ALA A 284 -5.04 -37.37 9.93
C ALA A 284 -3.79 -37.41 10.83
N TRP A 285 -3.32 -36.23 11.27
CA TRP A 285 -2.34 -36.13 12.34
C TRP A 285 -2.99 -36.65 13.62
N LYS A 286 -2.64 -37.88 14.04
CA LYS A 286 -2.93 -38.37 15.39
C LYS A 286 -1.77 -37.93 16.29
N PRO A 287 -2.02 -37.25 17.41
CA PRO A 287 -0.97 -36.95 18.37
C PRO A 287 -0.62 -38.25 19.09
N THR A 288 0.56 -38.80 18.84
CA THR A 288 1.10 -39.87 19.67
C THR A 288 1.80 -39.22 20.86
N THR A 289 1.08 -39.12 21.97
CA THR A 289 1.70 -39.07 23.31
C THR A 289 2.51 -40.34 23.52
N GLN A 290 3.81 -40.21 23.77
CA GLN A 290 4.53 -40.97 24.81
C GLN A 290 5.96 -40.46 24.99
N CYS A 291 6.24 -40.02 26.23
CA CYS A 291 7.49 -39.79 26.95
C CYS A 291 8.65 -39.06 26.26
#